data_AF-A0A953QBU3-F1
#
_entry.id   AF-A0A953QBU3-F1
#
_cell.length_a   1.000
_cell.length_b   1.000
_cell.length_c   1.000
_cell.angle_alpha   90.00
_cell.angle_beta   90.00
_cell.angle_gamma   90.00
#
_symmetry.space_group_name_H-M   'P 1'
#
loop_
_entity.id
_entity.type
_entity.pdbx_description
1 polymer ?
#
loop_
_entity_poly.entity_id
_entity_poly.type
_entity_poly.pdbx_seq_one_letter_code
_entity_poly.pdbx_strand_id
1 'polypeptide(L)'
;MQYDNSNKYAIPASVPAIADGVLARLRTYGRALTAADLAELLNVSKPTIHRMCEQKAIPHFKVGKLTRFLPSLLAQWVLDRQHLASIHELLRLEQMQETGRSSSRAAA
;
A
#
# COMPACT_ATOMS: atom_id res chain seq x y z
N MET A 1 -1.56 2.48 30.52
CA MET A 1 -2.19 2.19 29.21
C MET A 1 -1.20 1.40 28.38
N GLN A 2 -1.33 0.08 28.37
CA GLN A 2 -0.48 -0.80 27.59
C GLN A 2 -1.03 -0.83 26.16
N TYR A 3 -0.22 -0.42 25.20
CA TYR A 3 -0.50 -0.66 23.79
C TYR A 3 -0.14 -2.12 23.50
N ASP A 4 -1.16 -2.97 23.39
CA ASP A 4 -1.02 -4.33 22.89
C ASP A 4 -0.60 -4.27 21.41
N ASN A 5 0.67 -4.55 21.15
CA ASN A 5 1.33 -4.52 19.84
C ASN A 5 1.49 -5.93 19.24
N SER A 6 0.59 -6.85 19.58
CA SER A 6 0.66 -8.25 19.12
C SER A 6 0.03 -8.45 17.74
N ASN A 7 -0.59 -7.43 17.15
CA ASN A 7 -1.20 -7.51 15.81
C ASN A 7 -0.41 -6.74 14.74
N LYS A 8 0.90 -6.96 14.66
CA LYS A 8 1.78 -6.21 13.74
C LYS A 8 1.66 -6.64 12.28
N TYR A 9 1.19 -7.86 11.98
CA TYR A 9 1.13 -8.39 10.60
C TYR A 9 0.02 -9.40 10.32
N ALA A 10 -0.99 -9.60 11.18
CA ALA A 10 -2.16 -10.33 10.71
C ALA A 10 -2.89 -9.41 9.73
N ILE A 11 -2.81 -9.70 8.44
CA ILE A 11 -3.69 -9.11 7.44
C ILE A 11 -5.06 -9.73 7.74
N PRO A 12 -6.01 -9.04 8.40
CA PRO A 12 -7.35 -9.61 8.50
C PRO A 12 -7.88 -9.79 7.08
N ALA A 13 -8.67 -10.83 6.84
CA ALA A 13 -9.35 -11.06 5.55
C ALA A 13 -10.23 -9.87 5.09
N SER A 14 -10.32 -8.79 5.87
CA SER A 14 -10.96 -7.51 5.58
C SER A 14 -10.06 -6.44 4.92
N VAL A 15 -8.75 -6.65 4.75
CA VAL A 15 -7.87 -5.71 4.01
C VAL A 15 -8.28 -5.49 2.55
N PRO A 16 -8.72 -6.49 1.76
CA PRO A 16 -9.25 -6.21 0.42
C PRO A 16 -10.46 -5.27 0.44
N ALA A 17 -11.32 -5.34 1.48
CA ALA A 17 -12.53 -4.51 1.54
C ALA A 17 -12.25 -3.00 1.74
N ILE A 18 -11.22 -2.63 2.51
CA ILE A 18 -10.84 -1.21 2.71
C ILE A 18 -10.16 -0.66 1.45
N ALA A 19 -9.28 -1.47 0.85
CA ALA A 19 -8.64 -1.21 -0.43
C ALA A 19 -9.65 -0.96 -1.56
N ASP A 20 -10.65 -1.83 -1.67
CA ASP A 20 -11.74 -1.72 -2.64
C ASP A 20 -12.52 -0.41 -2.45
N GLY A 21 -12.72 0.03 -1.20
CA GLY A 21 -13.34 1.32 -0.89
C GLY A 21 -12.54 2.52 -1.39
N VAL A 22 -11.21 2.52 -1.21
CA VAL A 22 -10.33 3.60 -1.72
C VAL A 22 -10.29 3.59 -3.25
N LEU A 23 -10.19 2.41 -3.87
CA LEU A 23 -10.16 2.25 -5.33
C LEU A 23 -11.48 2.67 -5.97
N ALA A 24 -12.62 2.30 -5.37
CA ALA A 24 -13.93 2.74 -5.81
C ALA A 24 -14.04 4.27 -5.78
N ARG A 25 -13.60 4.90 -4.69
CA ARG A 25 -13.57 6.37 -4.59
C ARG A 25 -12.66 7.00 -5.63
N LEU A 26 -11.44 6.48 -5.85
CA LEU A 26 -10.54 6.98 -6.91
C LEU A 26 -11.20 6.96 -8.29
N ARG A 27 -11.92 5.88 -8.63
CA ARG A 27 -12.61 5.73 -9.93
C ARG A 27 -13.77 6.71 -10.12
N THR A 28 -14.36 7.24 -9.04
CA THR A 28 -15.45 8.24 -9.14
C THR A 28 -14.97 9.66 -9.47
N TYR A 29 -13.68 9.96 -9.30
CA TYR A 29 -13.17 11.31 -9.56
C TYR A 29 -12.97 11.56 -11.06
N GLY A 30 -13.81 12.43 -11.64
CA GLY A 30 -13.66 12.92 -13.02
C GLY A 30 -12.62 14.03 -13.20
N ARG A 31 -11.82 14.35 -12.17
CA ARG A 31 -10.82 15.43 -12.19
C ARG A 31 -9.54 15.02 -11.47
N ALA A 32 -8.46 15.76 -11.75
CA ALA A 32 -7.23 15.61 -11.00
C ALA A 32 -7.40 16.02 -9.53
N LEU A 33 -6.84 15.21 -8.63
CA LEU A 33 -6.89 15.41 -7.18
C LEU A 33 -5.83 16.41 -6.72
N THR A 34 -6.13 17.11 -5.63
CA THR A 34 -5.17 17.94 -4.92
C THR A 34 -4.44 17.13 -3.84
N ALA A 35 -3.37 17.70 -3.27
CA ALA A 35 -2.68 17.09 -2.14
C ALA A 35 -3.56 16.99 -0.88
N ALA A 36 -4.57 17.86 -0.73
CA ALA A 36 -5.52 17.79 0.38
C ALA A 36 -6.52 16.63 0.17
N ASP A 37 -7.11 16.53 -1.02
CA ASP A 37 -8.03 15.43 -1.35
C ASP A 37 -7.34 14.06 -1.17
N LEU A 38 -6.08 13.96 -1.61
CA LEU A 38 -5.32 12.72 -1.50
C LEU A 38 -4.91 12.39 -0.07
N ALA A 39 -4.58 13.41 0.73
CA ALA A 39 -4.27 13.26 2.15
C ALA A 39 -5.47 12.71 2.93
N GLU A 40 -6.66 13.24 2.68
CA GLU A 40 -7.90 12.75 3.27
C GLU A 40 -8.21 11.32 2.81
N LEU A 41 -8.07 11.05 1.51
CA LEU A 41 -8.37 9.74 0.94
C LEU A 41 -7.46 8.62 1.47
N LEU A 42 -6.18 8.92 1.67
CA LEU A 42 -5.20 7.97 2.21
C LEU A 42 -5.07 8.05 3.75
N ASN A 43 -5.83 8.94 4.40
CA ASN A 43 -5.75 9.23 5.83
C ASN A 43 -4.31 9.52 6.32
N VAL A 44 -3.59 10.37 5.58
CA VAL A 44 -2.24 10.83 5.92
C VAL A 44 -2.16 12.35 5.95
N SER A 45 -1.11 12.91 6.54
CA SER A 45 -0.93 14.35 6.57
C SER A 45 -0.53 14.91 5.19
N LYS A 46 -1.01 16.11 4.84
CA LYS A 46 -0.64 16.82 3.61
C LYS A 46 0.89 16.98 3.43
N PRO A 47 1.70 17.29 4.48
CA PRO A 47 3.15 17.30 4.36
C PRO A 47 3.75 15.96 3.95
N THR A 48 3.16 14.85 4.41
CA THR A 48 3.59 13.49 4.01
C THR A 48 3.40 13.28 2.52
N ILE A 49 2.25 13.70 1.95
CA ILE A 49 2.01 13.65 0.51
C ILE A 49 3.05 14.47 -0.26
N HIS A 50 3.37 15.68 0.21
CA HIS A 50 4.41 16.51 -0.43
C HIS A 50 5.79 15.85 -0.41
N ARG A 51 6.20 15.29 0.73
CA ARG A 51 7.45 14.53 0.87
C ARG A 51 7.48 13.32 -0.07
N MET A 52 6.38 12.59 -0.20
CA MET A 52 6.28 11.45 -1.12
C MET A 52 6.40 11.88 -2.59
N CYS A 53 5.92 13.08 -2.94
CA CYS A 53 6.10 13.63 -4.29
C CYS A 53 7.57 13.96 -4.55
N GLU A 54 8.26 14.59 -3.60
CA GLU A 54 9.70 14.90 -3.70
C GLU A 54 10.54 13.64 -3.86
N GLN A 55 10.18 12.58 -3.14
CA GLN A 55 10.81 11.25 -3.23
C GLN A 55 10.39 10.45 -4.46
N LYS A 56 9.51 10.99 -5.33
CA LYS A 56 8.92 10.29 -6.48
C LYS A 56 8.25 8.96 -6.12
N ALA A 57 7.82 8.81 -4.87
CA ALA A 57 7.24 7.57 -4.33
C ALA A 57 5.76 7.39 -4.71
N ILE A 58 5.12 8.46 -5.18
CA ILE A 58 3.72 8.52 -5.59
C ILE A 58 3.59 9.23 -6.96
N PRO A 59 2.76 8.71 -7.89
CA PRO A 59 2.61 9.31 -9.22
C PRO A 59 1.91 10.67 -9.11
N HIS A 60 2.57 11.71 -9.61
CA HIS A 60 2.07 13.08 -9.57
C HIS A 60 2.53 13.86 -10.79
N PHE A 61 1.87 14.97 -11.07
CA PHE A 61 2.27 15.92 -12.10
C PHE A 61 2.15 17.36 -11.61
N LYS A 62 2.89 18.26 -12.25
CA LYS A 62 2.91 19.68 -11.91
C LYS A 62 2.05 20.48 -12.88
N VAL A 63 1.28 21.41 -12.34
CA VAL A 63 0.56 22.44 -13.09
C VAL A 63 1.00 23.78 -12.51
N GLY A 64 2.00 24.41 -13.13
CA GLY A 64 2.72 25.52 -12.52
C GLY A 64 3.34 25.13 -11.17
N LYS A 65 2.99 25.86 -10.10
CA LYS A 65 3.45 25.57 -8.73
C LYS A 65 2.63 24.49 -8.02
N LEU A 66 1.51 24.07 -8.62
CA LEU A 66 0.56 23.16 -7.97
C LEU A 66 0.90 21.71 -8.31
N THR A 67 0.86 20.84 -7.29
CA THR A 67 0.92 19.38 -7.49
C THR A 67 -0.49 18.83 -7.68
N ARG A 68 -0.64 17.94 -8.66
CA ARG A 68 -1.89 17.26 -9.01
C ARG A 68 -1.67 15.77 -9.18
N PHE A 69 -2.73 15.00 -8.98
CA PHE A 69 -2.70 13.55 -9.06
C PHE A 69 -3.84 13.04 -9.95
N LEU A 70 -3.52 12.14 -10.88
CA LEU A 70 -4.53 11.52 -11.72
C LEU A 70 -5.12 10.31 -10.99
N PRO A 71 -6.46 10.21 -10.86
CA PRO A 71 -7.08 9.12 -10.14
C PRO A 71 -6.78 7.74 -10.73
N SER A 72 -6.68 7.62 -12.05
CA SER A 72 -6.33 6.38 -12.75
C SER A 72 -4.93 5.88 -12.38
N LEU A 73 -3.92 6.77 -12.41
CA LEU A 73 -2.55 6.44 -12.04
C LEU A 73 -2.42 6.11 -10.55
N LEU A 74 -3.17 6.83 -9.70
CA LEU A 74 -3.21 6.53 -8.27
C LEU A 74 -3.84 5.17 -7.98
N ALA A 75 -4.92 4.82 -8.68
CA ALA A 75 -5.58 3.53 -8.50
C ALA A 75 -4.62 2.38 -8.86
N GLN A 76 -3.89 2.50 -9.97
CA GLN A 76 -2.87 1.53 -10.35
C GLN A 76 -1.77 1.45 -9.29
N TRP A 77 -1.25 2.58 -8.83
CA TRP A 77 -0.21 2.62 -7.80
C TRP A 77 -0.65 1.96 -6.48
N VAL A 78 -1.90 2.12 -6.06
CA VAL A 78 -2.44 1.44 -4.87
C VAL A 78 -2.47 -0.08 -5.09
N LEU A 79 -2.94 -0.52 -6.26
CA LEU A 79 -2.98 -1.95 -6.62
C LEU A 79 -1.58 -2.56 -6.65
N ASP A 80 -0.61 -1.89 -7.26
CA ASP A 80 0.77 -2.38 -7.34
C ASP A 80 1.38 -2.57 -5.94
N ARG A 81 1.10 -1.64 -5.01
CA ARG A 81 1.59 -1.75 -3.62
C ARG A 81 0.89 -2.85 -2.82
N GLN A 82 -0.36 -3.16 -3.11
CA GLN A 82 -1.05 -4.31 -2.52
C GLN A 82 -0.46 -5.62 -3.03
N HIS A 83 -0.21 -5.70 -4.34
CA HIS A 83 0.34 -6.90 -4.95
C HIS A 83 1.76 -7.21 -4.44
N LEU A 84 2.60 -6.18 -4.26
CA LEU A 84 3.93 -6.36 -3.67
C LEU A 84 3.90 -6.84 -2.21
N ALA A 85 2.90 -6.42 -1.42
CA ALA A 85 2.71 -6.92 -0.07
C ALA A 85 2.35 -8.42 -0.06
N SER A 86 1.50 -8.86 -1.00
CA SER A 86 1.13 -10.27 -1.15
C SER A 86 2.29 -11.13 -1.65
N ILE A 87 3.09 -10.67 -2.63
CA ILE A 87 4.25 -11.41 -3.14
C ILE A 87 5.29 -11.63 -2.04
N HIS A 88 5.60 -10.59 -1.26
CA HIS A 88 6.56 -10.72 -0.16
C HIS A 88 6.10 -11.74 0.89
N GLU A 89 4.80 -11.82 1.15
CA GLU A 89 4.25 -12.82 2.07
C GLU A 89 4.33 -14.24 1.49
N LEU A 90 4.04 -14.42 0.20
CA LEU A 90 4.18 -15.73 -0.46
C LEU A 90 5.64 -16.22 -0.45
N LEU A 91 6.59 -15.35 -0.78
CA LEU A 91 8.02 -15.67 -0.71
C LEU A 91 8.47 -16.00 0.72
N ARG A 92 7.95 -15.26 1.71
CA ARG A 92 8.22 -15.52 3.13
C ARG A 92 7.71 -16.91 3.55
N LEU A 93 6.53 -17.32 3.10
CA LEU A 93 5.93 -18.61 3.45
C LEU A 93 6.66 -19.79 2.80
N GLU A 94 7.09 -19.66 1.55
CA GLU A 94 7.87 -20.70 0.85
C GLU A 94 9.20 -20.98 1.55
N GLN A 95 9.92 -19.94 1.96
CA GLN A 95 11.20 -20.07 2.68
C GLN A 95 11.04 -20.76 4.05
N MET A 96 9.88 -20.59 4.70
CA MET A 96 9.57 -21.27 5.96
C MET A 96 9.26 -22.76 5.77
N GLN A 97 8.68 -23.17 4.63
CA GLN A 97 8.41 -24.58 4.31
C GLN A 97 9.69 -25.36 4.00
N GLU A 98 10.70 -24.72 3.40
CA GLU A 98 11.99 -25.33 3.08
C GLU A 98 12.85 -25.58 4.33
N THR A 99 12.73 -24.71 5.33
CA THR A 99 13.42 -24.85 6.62
C THR A 99 12.85 -26.03 7.43
N GLY A 100 11.57 -26.35 7.26
CA GLY A 100 10.93 -27.52 7.87
C GLY A 100 11.24 -28.86 7.18
N ARG A 101 11.52 -28.88 5.88
CA ARG A 101 11.87 -30.11 5.14
C ARG A 101 13.33 -30.53 5.27
N SER A 102 14.25 -29.60 5.49
CA SER A 102 15.70 -29.90 5.54
C SER A 102 16.15 -30.58 6.85
N SER A 103 15.35 -30.54 7.93
CA SER A 103 15.69 -31.25 9.18
C SER A 103 15.42 -32.76 9.13
N SER A 104 14.77 -33.30 8.09
CA SER A 104 14.38 -34.72 8.01
C SER A 104 15.36 -35.65 7.28
N ARG A 105 16.47 -35.14 6.72
CA ARG A 105 17.44 -35.96 5.95
C ARG A 105 18.82 -36.13 6.61
N ALA A 106 19.03 -35.62 7.82
CA ALA A 106 20.31 -35.72 8.55
C ALA A 106 20.31 -36.80 9.67
N ALA A 107 19.43 -37.80 9.58
CA ALA A 107 19.42 -38.96 10.47
C ALA A 107 19.25 -40.24 9.64
N ALA A 108 20.31 -40.65 8.96
CA ALA A 108 20.48 -41.97 8.37
C ALA A 108 21.97 -42.34 8.41
#